data_AF-A0A7S0L4P8-F1
#
_entry.id   AF-A0A7S0L4P8-F1
#
_cell.length_a   1.000
_cell.length_b   1.000
_cell.length_c   1.000
_cell.angle_alpha   90.00
_cell.angle_beta   90.00
_cell.angle_gamma   90.00
#
_symmetry.space_group_name_H-M   'P 1'
#
loop_
_entity.id
_entity.type
_entity.pdbx_description
1 polymer ?
#
loop_
_entity_poly.entity_id
_entity_poly.type
_entity_poly.pdbx_seq_one_letter_code
_entity_poly.pdbx_strand_id
1 'polypeptide(L)'
;ATLTDASLRGANLNHADIAGATLDRADFSKASLRCATITSVRKARKVSFDGADLQGASITDSYFPLASFVDTTLDHLAVEDSRFQRATFQNCSWTNAAFIDSHFQGAQLSGEVLDRTYFDHAQMQRANLEYASLRHGVFDQLQLQFSRADGAQFDNSTLRFADFSNASLVSASFRFAQLHDATFSGAYVTRADFEHAMGLERVVGLDSRAVYRLPKFVDLGLSGSLAVGSRSHSFSHSFSG
;
A
#
# COMPACT_ATOMS: atom_id res chain seq x y z
N ALA A 1 15.72 -23.98 13.68
CA ALA A 1 15.40 -24.17 15.11
C ALA A 1 13.89 -24.28 15.32
N THR A 2 13.42 -24.94 16.38
CA THR A 2 11.99 -24.93 16.76
C THR A 2 11.80 -24.00 17.95
N LEU A 3 11.12 -22.87 17.73
CA LEU A 3 10.88 -21.80 18.69
C LEU A 3 9.38 -21.54 18.89
N THR A 4 8.53 -22.54 18.62
CA THR A 4 7.09 -22.44 18.85
C THR A 4 6.82 -22.06 20.31
N ASP A 5 5.99 -21.03 20.52
CA ASP A 5 5.68 -20.46 21.85
C ASP A 5 6.89 -19.96 22.65
N ALA A 6 8.08 -19.87 22.04
CA ALA A 6 9.28 -19.43 22.74
C ALA A 6 9.21 -17.92 23.02
N SER A 7 9.70 -17.51 24.19
CA SER A 7 9.90 -16.10 24.52
C SER A 7 11.36 -15.73 24.30
N LEU A 8 11.60 -14.80 23.38
CA LEU A 8 12.88 -14.17 23.08
C LEU A 8 12.81 -12.66 23.36
N ARG A 9 11.95 -12.25 24.30
CA ARG A 9 11.72 -10.85 24.61
C ARG A 9 13.02 -10.16 25.04
N GLY A 10 13.37 -9.04 24.41
CA GLY A 10 14.59 -8.31 24.72
C GLY A 10 15.89 -9.04 24.39
N ALA A 11 15.83 -10.19 23.71
CA ALA A 11 17.02 -10.93 23.33
C ALA A 11 17.88 -10.14 22.34
N ASN A 12 19.20 -10.30 22.42
CA ASN A 12 20.11 -9.83 21.39
C ASN A 12 20.34 -10.95 20.38
N LEU A 13 19.80 -10.75 19.17
CA LEU A 13 19.86 -11.65 18.02
C LEU A 13 20.44 -10.91 16.80
N ASN A 14 21.28 -9.89 17.04
CA ASN A 14 21.94 -9.17 15.97
C ASN A 14 22.79 -10.12 15.15
N HIS A 15 22.70 -10.01 13.82
CA HIS A 15 23.37 -10.90 12.86
C HIS A 15 22.99 -12.38 12.97
N ALA A 16 21.92 -12.71 13.71
CA ALA A 16 21.50 -14.10 13.83
C ALA A 16 20.99 -14.63 12.50
N ASP A 17 21.30 -15.89 12.22
CA ASP A 17 20.67 -16.66 11.15
C ASP A 17 19.54 -17.50 11.75
N ILE A 18 18.31 -17.19 11.35
CA ILE A 18 17.09 -17.85 11.82
C ILE A 18 16.47 -18.66 10.67
N ALA A 19 17.28 -19.08 9.69
CA ALA A 19 16.82 -19.79 8.52
C ALA A 19 16.06 -21.08 8.87
N GLY A 20 14.92 -21.28 8.20
CA GLY A 20 14.07 -22.47 8.33
C GLY A 20 13.48 -22.66 9.73
N ALA A 21 13.53 -21.67 10.61
CA ALA A 21 12.98 -21.82 11.95
C ALA A 21 11.45 -21.94 11.94
N THR A 22 10.92 -22.63 12.94
CA THR A 22 9.49 -22.62 13.27
C THR A 22 9.28 -21.62 14.40
N LEU A 23 8.53 -20.56 14.14
CA LEU A 23 8.30 -19.40 15.01
C LEU A 23 6.81 -19.21 15.37
N ASP A 24 5.97 -20.25 15.20
CA ASP A 24 4.55 -20.15 15.51
C ASP A 24 4.34 -19.65 16.95
N ARG A 25 3.68 -18.50 17.10
CA ARG A 25 3.43 -17.82 18.38
C ARG A 25 4.70 -17.48 19.19
N ALA A 26 5.87 -17.43 18.54
CA ALA A 26 7.08 -16.95 19.19
C ALA A 26 6.97 -15.45 19.49
N ASP A 27 7.63 -15.03 20.57
CA ASP A 27 7.61 -13.65 21.03
C ASP A 27 9.02 -13.05 20.96
N PHE A 28 9.27 -12.22 19.94
CA PHE A 28 10.48 -11.43 19.75
C PHE A 28 10.31 -9.98 20.23
N SER A 29 9.32 -9.69 21.08
CA SER A 29 9.05 -8.31 21.48
C SER A 29 10.29 -7.66 22.09
N LYS A 30 10.62 -6.45 21.65
CA LYS A 30 11.80 -5.69 22.11
C LYS A 30 13.15 -6.35 21.85
N ALA A 31 13.19 -7.44 21.10
CA ALA A 31 14.45 -8.07 20.72
C ALA A 31 15.21 -7.20 19.70
N SER A 32 16.53 -7.31 19.71
CA SER A 32 17.39 -6.71 18.68
C SER A 32 17.69 -7.79 17.64
N LEU A 33 17.22 -7.61 16.41
CA LEU A 33 17.46 -8.46 15.25
C LEU A 33 18.19 -7.69 14.15
N ARG A 34 19.04 -6.73 14.52
CA ARG A 34 19.73 -5.86 13.57
C ARG A 34 20.60 -6.71 12.66
N CYS A 35 20.47 -6.49 11.35
CA CYS A 35 21.19 -7.26 10.33
C CYS A 35 21.03 -8.79 10.44
N ALA A 36 19.94 -9.27 11.04
CA ALA A 36 19.64 -10.71 11.08
C ALA A 36 19.19 -11.21 9.70
N THR A 37 19.43 -12.50 9.44
CA THR A 37 19.00 -13.18 8.22
C THR A 37 17.84 -14.11 8.55
N ILE A 38 16.70 -13.88 7.92
CA ILE A 38 15.47 -14.64 8.12
C ILE A 38 15.03 -15.22 6.78
N THR A 39 15.50 -16.43 6.50
CA THR A 39 15.23 -17.10 5.22
C THR A 39 14.41 -18.36 5.43
N SER A 40 13.48 -18.63 4.52
CA SER A 40 12.75 -19.89 4.51
C SER A 40 11.90 -20.21 5.76
N VAL A 41 11.42 -19.19 6.48
CA VAL A 41 10.55 -19.40 7.65
C VAL A 41 9.13 -19.68 7.18
N ARG A 42 8.71 -20.95 7.22
CA ARG A 42 7.40 -21.40 6.70
C ARG A 42 6.28 -21.46 7.74
N LYS A 43 6.63 -21.42 9.04
CA LYS A 43 5.68 -21.56 10.16
C LYS A 43 5.95 -20.46 11.18
N ALA A 44 5.35 -19.29 10.97
CA ALA A 44 5.47 -18.15 11.88
C ALA A 44 4.11 -17.48 12.10
N ARG A 45 3.07 -18.28 12.34
CA ARG A 45 1.73 -17.76 12.58
C ARG A 45 1.68 -17.03 13.92
N LYS A 46 1.16 -15.80 13.93
CA LYS A 46 1.02 -14.96 15.13
C LYS A 46 2.34 -14.75 15.90
N VAL A 47 3.46 -14.68 15.19
CA VAL A 47 4.71 -14.21 15.80
C VAL A 47 4.59 -12.73 16.16
N SER A 48 5.15 -12.31 17.29
CA SER A 48 5.22 -10.90 17.67
C SER A 48 6.65 -10.37 17.52
N PHE A 49 6.78 -9.26 16.82
CA PHE A 49 7.99 -8.43 16.72
C PHE A 49 7.78 -7.06 17.39
N ASP A 50 6.85 -6.98 18.35
CA ASP A 50 6.42 -5.70 18.91
C ASP A 50 7.57 -5.00 19.65
N GLY A 51 7.89 -3.77 19.26
CA GLY A 51 9.02 -3.02 19.81
C GLY A 51 10.39 -3.56 19.41
N ALA A 52 10.46 -4.57 18.53
CA ALA A 52 11.73 -5.14 18.08
C ALA A 52 12.48 -4.20 17.14
N ASP A 53 13.79 -4.40 17.05
CA ASP A 53 14.66 -3.66 16.14
C ASP A 53 15.14 -4.59 15.03
N LEU A 54 14.53 -4.49 13.84
CA LEU A 54 14.92 -5.24 12.64
C LEU A 54 15.75 -4.38 11.67
N GLN A 55 16.43 -3.34 12.17
CA GLN A 55 17.19 -2.45 11.29
C GLN A 55 18.22 -3.22 10.45
N GLY A 56 18.13 -3.06 9.13
CA GLY A 56 19.05 -3.70 8.17
C GLY A 56 18.93 -5.22 8.07
N ALA A 57 17.92 -5.84 8.69
CA ALA A 57 17.69 -7.28 8.55
C ALA A 57 17.24 -7.64 7.12
N SER A 58 17.39 -8.91 6.77
CA SER A 58 16.91 -9.46 5.49
C SER A 58 15.90 -10.57 5.74
N ILE A 59 14.76 -10.48 5.05
CA ILE A 59 13.69 -11.49 5.08
C ILE A 59 13.42 -11.98 3.67
N THR A 60 13.67 -13.26 3.41
CA THR A 60 13.49 -13.85 2.08
C THR A 60 12.68 -15.13 2.16
N ASP A 61 11.76 -15.33 1.21
CA ASP A 61 10.98 -16.57 1.05
C ASP A 61 10.34 -17.03 2.37
N SER A 62 9.71 -16.12 3.09
CA SER A 62 9.20 -16.38 4.45
C SER A 62 7.72 -16.02 4.60
N TYR A 63 7.03 -16.66 5.55
CA TYR A 63 5.59 -16.54 5.75
C TYR A 63 5.23 -16.25 7.21
N PHE A 64 4.72 -15.04 7.44
CA PHE A 64 4.38 -14.43 8.72
C PHE A 64 2.88 -14.07 8.82
N PRO A 65 1.96 -15.05 8.74
CA PRO A 65 0.55 -14.74 8.80
C PRO A 65 0.14 -14.26 10.19
N LEU A 66 -0.63 -13.17 10.23
CA LEU A 66 -1.10 -12.56 11.48
C LEU A 66 0.04 -12.10 12.42
N ALA A 67 1.22 -11.83 11.88
CA ALA A 67 2.33 -11.30 12.66
C ALA A 67 2.04 -9.86 13.14
N SER A 68 2.66 -9.49 14.25
CA SER A 68 2.53 -8.16 14.85
C SER A 68 3.86 -7.42 14.78
N PHE A 69 3.80 -6.18 14.30
CA PHE A 69 4.92 -5.24 14.19
C PHE A 69 4.51 -3.91 14.84
N VAL A 70 4.02 -3.92 16.08
CA VAL A 70 3.66 -2.68 16.77
C VAL A 70 4.93 -2.04 17.34
N ASP A 71 5.15 -0.75 17.11
CA ASP A 71 6.33 0.00 17.56
C ASP A 71 7.67 -0.58 17.06
N THR A 72 7.68 -1.26 15.92
CA THR A 72 8.86 -1.94 15.38
C THR A 72 9.72 -1.03 14.51
N THR A 73 11.05 -1.13 14.64
CA THR A 73 11.99 -0.47 13.71
C THR A 73 12.26 -1.38 12.51
N LEU A 74 11.79 -0.98 11.33
CA LEU A 74 11.98 -1.68 10.04
C LEU A 74 12.94 -0.90 9.10
N ASP A 75 13.69 0.06 9.64
CA ASP A 75 14.60 0.88 8.85
C ASP A 75 15.61 0.03 8.08
N HIS A 76 15.78 0.30 6.78
CA HIS A 76 16.68 -0.43 5.89
C HIS A 76 16.39 -1.95 5.81
N LEU A 77 15.20 -2.39 6.25
CA LEU A 77 14.79 -3.78 6.11
C LEU A 77 14.68 -4.13 4.62
N ALA A 78 15.29 -5.25 4.24
CA ALA A 78 15.18 -5.80 2.89
C ALA A 78 14.32 -7.05 2.91
N VAL A 79 13.21 -7.02 2.18
CA VAL A 79 12.26 -8.13 2.10
C VAL A 79 12.01 -8.51 0.65
N GLU A 80 12.07 -9.81 0.38
CA GLU A 80 11.89 -10.39 -0.95
C GLU A 80 11.05 -11.68 -0.85
N ASP A 81 10.15 -11.90 -1.79
CA ASP A 81 9.36 -13.14 -1.92
C ASP A 81 8.64 -13.59 -0.63
N SER A 82 8.25 -12.64 0.21
CA SER A 82 7.76 -12.93 1.57
C SER A 82 6.32 -12.49 1.78
N ARG A 83 5.66 -13.12 2.75
CA ARG A 83 4.20 -13.02 2.96
C ARG A 83 3.87 -12.59 4.38
N PHE A 84 3.15 -11.48 4.51
CA PHE A 84 2.68 -10.85 5.75
C PHE A 84 1.16 -10.75 5.77
N GLN A 85 0.48 -11.82 5.33
CA GLN A 85 -0.98 -11.84 5.21
C GLN A 85 -1.63 -11.51 6.55
N ARG A 86 -2.49 -10.48 6.54
CA ARG A 86 -3.20 -9.99 7.73
C ARG A 86 -2.28 -9.60 8.90
N ALA A 87 -1.02 -9.26 8.61
CA ALA A 87 -0.12 -8.71 9.61
C ALA A 87 -0.58 -7.32 10.05
N THR A 88 -0.23 -6.96 11.28
CA THR A 88 -0.51 -5.64 11.86
C THR A 88 0.78 -4.84 11.92
N PHE A 89 0.75 -3.65 11.34
CA PHE A 89 1.78 -2.64 11.49
C PHE A 89 1.15 -1.43 12.16
N GLN A 90 1.80 -0.93 13.20
CA GLN A 90 1.36 0.26 13.90
C GLN A 90 2.58 0.97 14.47
N ASN A 91 2.72 2.25 14.15
CA ASN A 91 3.81 3.10 14.64
C ASN A 91 5.20 2.50 14.30
N CYS A 92 5.33 1.96 13.09
CA CYS A 92 6.61 1.44 12.61
C CYS A 92 7.47 2.56 12.00
N SER A 93 8.78 2.38 12.09
CA SER A 93 9.73 3.15 11.29
C SER A 93 10.09 2.37 10.03
N TRP A 94 9.96 2.98 8.85
CA TRP A 94 10.13 2.33 7.55
C TRP A 94 11.25 2.96 6.71
N THR A 95 12.15 3.72 7.32
CA THR A 95 13.12 4.54 6.58
C THR A 95 13.96 3.66 5.65
N ASN A 96 13.89 3.92 4.35
CA ASN A 96 14.59 3.14 3.31
C ASN A 96 14.30 1.63 3.32
N ALA A 97 13.11 1.22 3.78
CA ALA A 97 12.72 -0.18 3.72
C ALA A 97 12.30 -0.60 2.30
N ALA A 98 12.59 -1.84 1.94
CA ALA A 98 12.30 -2.43 0.64
C ALA A 98 11.55 -3.76 0.77
N PHE A 99 10.47 -3.91 0.01
CA PHE A 99 9.57 -5.07 -0.01
C PHE A 99 9.24 -5.44 -1.45
N ILE A 100 10.17 -6.15 -2.08
CA ILE A 100 10.08 -6.55 -3.48
C ILE A 100 9.33 -7.88 -3.54
N ASP A 101 8.43 -8.05 -4.52
CA ASP A 101 7.68 -9.30 -4.75
C ASP A 101 6.98 -9.85 -3.49
N SER A 102 6.53 -8.94 -2.61
CA SER A 102 6.06 -9.26 -1.27
C SER A 102 4.55 -9.13 -1.12
N HIS A 103 3.94 -9.99 -0.29
CA HIS A 103 2.49 -10.11 -0.17
C HIS A 103 1.97 -9.65 1.20
N PHE A 104 1.09 -8.66 1.21
CA PHE A 104 0.45 -8.02 2.36
C PHE A 104 -1.07 -8.13 2.32
N GLN A 105 -1.61 -9.17 1.69
CA GLN A 105 -3.05 -9.33 1.56
C GLN A 105 -3.77 -9.20 2.92
N GLY A 106 -4.68 -8.23 3.04
CA GLY A 106 -5.42 -7.94 4.27
C GLY A 106 -4.61 -7.33 5.42
N ALA A 107 -3.37 -6.89 5.19
CA ALA A 107 -2.55 -6.25 6.22
C ALA A 107 -3.16 -4.92 6.69
N GLN A 108 -2.82 -4.54 7.93
CA GLN A 108 -3.23 -3.28 8.54
C GLN A 108 -2.04 -2.32 8.51
N LEU A 109 -2.17 -1.25 7.72
CA LEU A 109 -1.16 -0.21 7.46
C LEU A 109 -1.77 1.20 7.59
N SER A 110 -2.94 1.33 8.24
CA SER A 110 -3.64 2.61 8.34
C SER A 110 -2.83 3.63 9.12
N GLY A 111 -2.62 4.81 8.54
CA GLY A 111 -1.87 5.91 9.13
C GLY A 111 -0.35 5.72 9.15
N GLU A 112 0.19 4.62 8.60
CA GLU A 112 1.63 4.41 8.53
C GLU A 112 2.31 5.41 7.59
N VAL A 113 3.57 5.76 7.90
CA VAL A 113 4.41 6.63 7.07
C VAL A 113 5.40 5.77 6.29
N LEU A 114 5.00 5.40 5.08
CA LEU A 114 5.74 4.62 4.08
C LEU A 114 6.42 5.54 3.04
N ASP A 115 6.81 6.74 3.46
CA ASP A 115 7.46 7.69 2.55
C ASP A 115 8.84 7.16 2.14
N ARG A 116 9.18 7.31 0.86
CA ARG A 116 10.47 6.89 0.27
C ARG A 116 10.77 5.39 0.42
N THR A 117 9.75 4.55 0.60
CA THR A 117 9.91 3.09 0.60
C THR A 117 9.85 2.50 -0.81
N TYR A 118 10.29 1.25 -0.94
CA TYR A 118 10.25 0.49 -2.19
C TYR A 118 9.31 -0.71 -2.02
N PHE A 119 8.26 -0.79 -2.81
CA PHE A 119 7.25 -1.86 -2.81
C PHE A 119 6.93 -2.28 -4.25
N ASP A 120 7.97 -2.39 -5.07
CA ASP A 120 7.84 -2.82 -6.47
C ASP A 120 7.25 -4.23 -6.52
N HIS A 121 6.22 -4.42 -7.36
CA HIS A 121 5.44 -5.67 -7.50
C HIS A 121 4.70 -6.14 -6.23
N ALA A 122 4.56 -5.30 -5.20
CA ALA A 122 3.92 -5.71 -3.96
C ALA A 122 2.42 -6.01 -4.10
N GLN A 123 1.95 -7.02 -3.38
CA GLN A 123 0.55 -7.45 -3.38
C GLN A 123 -0.18 -7.04 -2.10
N MET A 124 -1.06 -6.05 -2.16
CA MET A 124 -1.76 -5.46 -1.02
C MET A 124 -3.29 -5.57 -1.13
N GLN A 125 -3.80 -6.61 -1.79
CA GLN A 125 -5.25 -6.75 -1.98
C GLN A 125 -5.97 -6.83 -0.64
N ARG A 126 -7.09 -6.12 -0.53
CA ARG A 126 -7.90 -6.02 0.70
C ARG A 126 -7.14 -5.46 1.91
N ALA A 127 -5.95 -4.88 1.73
CA ALA A 127 -5.24 -4.22 2.81
C ALA A 127 -5.96 -2.93 3.24
N ASN A 128 -5.62 -2.47 4.44
CA ASN A 128 -6.09 -1.22 4.99
C ASN A 128 -4.94 -0.21 5.00
N LEU A 129 -4.99 0.77 4.12
CA LEU A 129 -4.04 1.89 3.98
C LEU A 129 -4.73 3.25 4.23
N GLU A 130 -5.86 3.27 4.94
CA GLU A 130 -6.54 4.54 5.26
C GLU A 130 -5.55 5.52 5.90
N TYR A 131 -5.46 6.72 5.33
CA TYR A 131 -4.56 7.80 5.77
C TYR A 131 -3.06 7.47 5.77
N ALA A 132 -2.63 6.38 5.12
CA ALA A 132 -1.22 6.07 4.99
C ALA A 132 -0.51 7.10 4.08
N SER A 133 0.72 7.44 4.42
CA SER A 133 1.60 8.26 3.57
C SER A 133 2.51 7.35 2.78
N LEU A 134 2.44 7.41 1.45
CA LEU A 134 3.24 6.63 0.50
C LEU A 134 4.00 7.57 -0.45
N ARG A 135 4.43 8.73 0.05
CA ARG A 135 4.99 9.78 -0.79
C ARG A 135 6.39 9.43 -1.23
N HIS A 136 6.76 9.85 -2.44
CA HIS A 136 8.12 9.68 -2.98
C HIS A 136 8.61 8.22 -3.04
N GLY A 137 7.73 7.23 -2.84
CA GLY A 137 8.11 5.83 -2.91
C GLY A 137 7.98 5.26 -4.31
N VAL A 138 8.51 4.04 -4.48
CA VAL A 138 8.47 3.27 -5.72
C VAL A 138 7.49 2.12 -5.53
N PHE A 139 6.39 2.15 -6.28
CA PHE A 139 5.25 1.23 -6.16
C PHE A 139 4.78 0.77 -7.55
N ASP A 140 5.72 0.55 -8.47
CA ASP A 140 5.35 0.03 -9.78
C ASP A 140 4.77 -1.39 -9.64
N GLN A 141 3.76 -1.69 -10.45
CA GLN A 141 2.98 -2.94 -10.40
C GLN A 141 2.32 -3.25 -9.04
N LEU A 142 2.13 -2.25 -8.17
CA LEU A 142 1.45 -2.40 -6.89
C LEU A 142 0.00 -2.88 -7.09
N GLN A 143 -0.40 -3.92 -6.37
CA GLN A 143 -1.74 -4.52 -6.46
C GLN A 143 -2.58 -4.16 -5.23
N LEU A 144 -3.54 -3.25 -5.39
CA LEU A 144 -4.38 -2.69 -4.32
C LEU A 144 -5.87 -3.05 -4.45
N GLN A 145 -6.21 -4.10 -5.20
CA GLN A 145 -7.61 -4.42 -5.48
C GLN A 145 -8.40 -4.66 -4.20
N PHE A 146 -9.61 -4.08 -4.14
CA PHE A 146 -10.52 -4.17 -2.99
C PHE A 146 -9.94 -3.65 -1.66
N SER A 147 -8.86 -2.87 -1.69
CA SER A 147 -8.28 -2.25 -0.49
C SER A 147 -9.09 -1.05 -0.01
N ARG A 148 -8.87 -0.65 1.24
CA ARG A 148 -9.31 0.64 1.78
C ARG A 148 -8.11 1.57 1.82
N ALA A 149 -8.14 2.65 1.07
CA ALA A 149 -7.06 3.62 0.97
C ALA A 149 -7.62 5.06 0.96
N ASP A 150 -8.72 5.27 1.69
CA ASP A 150 -9.32 6.59 1.86
C ASP A 150 -8.31 7.52 2.55
N GLY A 151 -8.12 8.72 1.99
CA GLY A 151 -7.15 9.69 2.47
C GLY A 151 -5.68 9.31 2.30
N ALA A 152 -5.36 8.18 1.65
CA ALA A 152 -3.98 7.77 1.41
C ALA A 152 -3.24 8.76 0.48
N GLN A 153 -1.94 8.94 0.71
CA GLN A 153 -1.13 9.97 0.05
C GLN A 153 -0.05 9.32 -0.82
N PHE A 154 -0.28 9.23 -2.12
CA PHE A 154 0.65 8.72 -3.14
C PHE A 154 1.41 9.86 -3.84
N ASP A 155 1.59 11.01 -3.20
CA ASP A 155 2.19 12.18 -3.86
C ASP A 155 3.64 11.90 -4.28
N ASN A 156 4.01 12.31 -5.50
CA ASN A 156 5.36 12.17 -6.06
C ASN A 156 5.87 10.71 -6.14
N SER A 157 5.00 9.70 -6.08
CA SER A 157 5.38 8.29 -6.17
C SER A 157 5.40 7.78 -7.62
N THR A 158 6.02 6.61 -7.82
CA THR A 158 5.84 5.85 -9.06
C THR A 158 4.83 4.73 -8.84
N LEU A 159 3.84 4.65 -9.72
CA LEU A 159 2.71 3.73 -9.67
C LEU A 159 2.42 3.16 -11.07
N ARG A 160 3.47 2.94 -11.86
CA ARG A 160 3.33 2.44 -13.23
C ARG A 160 2.74 1.03 -13.17
N PHE A 161 1.74 0.73 -13.99
CA PHE A 161 1.05 -0.57 -13.99
C PHE A 161 0.37 -0.96 -12.67
N ALA A 162 0.16 -0.02 -11.76
CA ALA A 162 -0.52 -0.29 -10.50
C ALA A 162 -2.02 -0.59 -10.71
N ASP A 163 -2.57 -1.51 -9.91
CA ASP A 163 -3.98 -1.91 -9.98
C ASP A 163 -4.75 -1.49 -8.71
N PHE A 164 -5.55 -0.44 -8.86
CA PHE A 164 -6.45 0.10 -7.83
C PHE A 164 -7.90 -0.40 -7.99
N SER A 165 -8.16 -1.43 -8.79
CA SER A 165 -9.51 -1.84 -9.15
C SER A 165 -10.36 -2.18 -7.92
N ASN A 166 -11.54 -1.58 -7.84
CA ASN A 166 -12.47 -1.71 -6.70
C ASN A 166 -11.91 -1.25 -5.34
N ALA A 167 -10.79 -0.51 -5.30
CA ALA A 167 -10.29 0.09 -4.08
C ALA A 167 -11.14 1.30 -3.67
N SER A 168 -11.25 1.54 -2.37
CA SER A 168 -11.75 2.82 -1.86
C SER A 168 -10.59 3.81 -1.79
N LEU A 169 -10.72 4.94 -2.49
CA LEU A 169 -9.71 5.98 -2.63
C LEU A 169 -10.31 7.37 -2.35
N VAL A 170 -11.29 7.43 -1.44
CA VAL A 170 -12.01 8.67 -1.15
C VAL A 170 -11.04 9.66 -0.54
N SER A 171 -10.93 10.85 -1.13
CA SER A 171 -9.96 11.89 -0.73
C SER A 171 -8.49 11.45 -0.77
N ALA A 172 -8.15 10.40 -1.51
CA ALA A 172 -6.75 10.01 -1.75
C ALA A 172 -6.03 11.05 -2.63
N SER A 173 -4.73 11.19 -2.45
CA SER A 173 -3.90 12.14 -3.20
C SER A 173 -2.91 11.41 -4.09
N PHE A 174 -2.86 11.79 -5.37
CA PHE A 174 -1.97 11.26 -6.40
C PHE A 174 -1.18 12.40 -7.07
N ARG A 175 -0.92 13.50 -6.34
CA ARG A 175 -0.33 14.69 -6.94
C ARG A 175 1.09 14.39 -7.41
N PHE A 176 1.41 14.78 -8.63
CA PHE A 176 2.71 14.49 -9.25
C PHE A 176 3.07 12.99 -9.36
N ALA A 177 2.12 12.07 -9.11
CA ALA A 177 2.37 10.64 -9.22
C ALA A 177 2.50 10.20 -10.69
N GLN A 178 3.31 9.18 -10.93
CA GLN A 178 3.45 8.56 -12.26
C GLN A 178 2.50 7.36 -12.38
N LEU A 179 1.45 7.48 -13.20
CA LEU A 179 0.34 6.51 -13.29
C LEU A 179 0.26 5.80 -14.65
N HIS A 180 1.34 5.81 -15.46
CA HIS A 180 1.34 5.15 -16.76
C HIS A 180 0.86 3.70 -16.65
N ASP A 181 -0.17 3.36 -17.43
CA ASP A 181 -0.78 2.02 -17.49
C ASP A 181 -1.40 1.52 -16.17
N ALA A 182 -1.68 2.40 -15.21
CA ALA A 182 -2.43 2.05 -14.01
C ALA A 182 -3.92 1.84 -14.31
N THR A 183 -4.62 1.03 -13.51
CA THR A 183 -6.07 0.83 -13.59
C THR A 183 -6.76 1.25 -12.29
N PHE A 184 -7.88 1.96 -12.44
CA PHE A 184 -8.79 2.39 -11.38
C PHE A 184 -10.21 1.81 -11.61
N SER A 185 -10.31 0.72 -12.36
CA SER A 185 -11.60 0.13 -12.76
C SER A 185 -12.47 -0.19 -11.53
N GLY A 186 -13.61 0.48 -11.41
CA GLY A 186 -14.53 0.33 -10.27
C GLY A 186 -14.02 0.93 -8.95
N ALA A 187 -12.92 1.69 -8.95
CA ALA A 187 -12.40 2.34 -7.76
C ALA A 187 -13.27 3.54 -7.35
N TYR A 188 -13.39 3.78 -6.04
CA TYR A 188 -14.13 4.90 -5.49
C TYR A 188 -13.21 6.11 -5.29
N VAL A 189 -13.14 6.99 -6.28
CA VAL A 189 -12.19 8.12 -6.31
C VAL A 189 -12.81 9.47 -5.93
N THR A 190 -13.94 9.47 -5.21
CA THR A 190 -14.61 10.70 -4.80
C THR A 190 -13.66 11.60 -4.00
N ARG A 191 -13.51 12.87 -4.41
CA ARG A 191 -12.56 13.84 -3.81
C ARG A 191 -11.08 13.50 -3.95
N ALA A 192 -10.73 12.48 -4.76
CA ALA A 192 -9.33 12.21 -5.03
C ALA A 192 -8.68 13.34 -5.85
N ASP A 193 -7.42 13.62 -5.55
CA ASP A 193 -6.63 14.69 -6.16
C ASP A 193 -5.57 14.11 -7.11
N PHE A 194 -5.71 14.38 -8.41
CA PHE A 194 -4.77 13.96 -9.45
C PHE A 194 -4.01 15.17 -10.05
N GLU A 195 -3.96 16.30 -9.34
CA GLU A 195 -3.27 17.50 -9.82
C GLU A 195 -1.81 17.19 -10.15
N HIS A 196 -1.39 17.50 -11.38
CA HIS A 196 -0.05 17.21 -11.92
C HIS A 196 0.34 15.72 -12.00
N ALA A 197 -0.58 14.79 -11.82
CA ALA A 197 -0.32 13.38 -12.11
C ALA A 197 0.04 13.18 -13.59
N MET A 198 0.96 12.26 -13.86
CA MET A 198 1.48 11.96 -15.19
C MET A 198 0.96 10.61 -15.70
N GLY A 199 0.83 10.44 -17.01
CA GLY A 199 0.42 9.16 -17.62
C GLY A 199 -1.08 8.88 -17.57
N LEU A 200 -1.91 9.86 -17.22
CA LEU A 200 -3.37 9.72 -17.11
C LEU A 200 -4.03 9.31 -18.44
N GLU A 201 -3.43 9.66 -19.57
CA GLU A 201 -3.89 9.27 -20.91
C GLU A 201 -3.83 7.77 -21.18
N ARG A 202 -3.08 7.02 -20.35
CA ARG A 202 -2.96 5.55 -20.41
C ARG A 202 -3.70 4.84 -19.28
N VAL A 203 -4.32 5.60 -18.38
CA VAL A 203 -5.03 5.02 -17.24
C VAL A 203 -6.38 4.46 -17.67
N VAL A 204 -6.72 3.27 -17.16
CA VAL A 204 -8.01 2.63 -17.38
C VAL A 204 -8.94 2.86 -16.17
N GLY A 205 -10.21 3.16 -16.41
CA GLY A 205 -11.24 3.13 -15.37
C GLY A 205 -11.37 4.39 -14.50
N LEU A 206 -10.68 5.49 -14.83
CA LEU A 206 -10.95 6.80 -14.23
C LEU A 206 -12.11 7.50 -14.95
N ASP A 207 -13.20 7.76 -14.24
CA ASP A 207 -14.29 8.63 -14.72
C ASP A 207 -13.98 10.09 -14.35
N SER A 208 -13.86 10.96 -15.36
CA SER A 208 -13.58 12.39 -15.19
C SER A 208 -14.60 13.13 -14.34
N ARG A 209 -15.82 12.61 -14.19
CA ARG A 209 -16.89 13.22 -13.38
C ARG A 209 -16.76 12.92 -11.89
N ALA A 210 -16.01 11.88 -11.52
CA ALA A 210 -15.83 11.46 -10.13
C ALA A 210 -14.60 12.10 -9.46
N VAL A 211 -13.70 12.69 -10.26
CA VAL A 211 -12.43 13.28 -9.82
C VAL A 211 -12.61 14.74 -9.42
N TYR A 212 -12.03 15.14 -8.28
CA TYR A 212 -12.15 16.52 -7.79
C TYR A 212 -11.21 17.49 -8.51
N ARG A 213 -9.97 17.07 -8.82
CA ARG A 213 -9.01 17.85 -9.62
C ARG A 213 -8.30 16.97 -10.63
N LEU A 214 -8.43 17.32 -11.91
CA LEU A 214 -7.64 16.79 -13.02
C LEU A 214 -6.63 17.85 -13.49
N PRO A 215 -5.51 17.45 -14.13
CA PRO A 215 -4.63 18.40 -14.81
C PRO A 215 -5.41 19.18 -15.88
N LYS A 216 -5.07 20.47 -16.06
CA LYS A 216 -5.81 21.41 -16.93
C LYS A 216 -5.96 21.01 -18.41
N PHE A 217 -5.26 19.96 -18.87
CA PHE A 217 -5.17 19.57 -20.28
C PHE A 217 -5.58 18.12 -20.57
N VAL A 218 -6.13 17.40 -19.59
CA VAL A 218 -6.57 16.00 -19.79
C VAL A 218 -8.08 15.99 -20.03
N ASP A 219 -8.48 15.80 -21.29
CA ASP A 219 -9.83 15.37 -21.65
C ASP A 219 -9.85 13.84 -21.64
N LEU A 220 -10.26 13.24 -20.51
CA LEU A 220 -10.51 11.80 -20.43
C LEU A 220 -11.77 11.54 -21.27
N GLY A 221 -11.56 11.36 -22.58
CA GLY A 221 -12.62 11.28 -23.57
C GLY A 221 -13.77 10.40 -23.10
N LEU A 222 -14.99 10.94 -23.23
CA LEU A 222 -16.25 10.22 -22.99
C LEU A 222 -16.44 9.12 -24.04
N SER A 223 -15.64 8.05 -24.03
CA SER A 223 -15.84 6.90 -24.90
C SER A 223 -16.60 5.79 -24.15
N GLY A 224 -17.94 5.91 -24.16
CA GLY A 224 -18.81 4.72 -24.16
C GLY A 224 -19.89 4.61 -23.09
N SER A 225 -20.95 5.43 -23.18
CA SER A 225 -22.34 4.95 -23.17
C SER A 225 -23.29 6.11 -23.52
N LEU A 226 -24.07 5.95 -24.59
CA LEU A 226 -24.94 6.93 -25.21
C LEU A 226 -26.28 7.13 -24.45
N ALA A 227 -26.69 8.40 -24.39
CA ALA A 227 -28.05 8.96 -24.50
C ALA A 227 -29.18 8.45 -23.58
N VAL A 228 -29.86 9.38 -22.89
CA VAL A 228 -31.23 9.86 -23.22
C VAL A 228 -31.51 11.16 -22.44
N GLY A 229 -32.01 12.19 -23.14
CA GLY A 229 -32.94 13.15 -22.51
C GLY A 229 -32.53 14.62 -22.52
N SER A 230 -32.36 15.22 -23.70
CA SER A 230 -32.52 16.66 -23.85
C SER A 230 -33.96 17.08 -23.47
N ARG A 231 -34.11 17.84 -22.39
CA ARG A 231 -35.28 18.71 -22.21
C ARG A 231 -34.82 20.16 -22.27
N SER A 232 -35.05 20.75 -23.43
CA SER A 232 -35.04 22.20 -23.64
C SER A 232 -36.12 22.84 -22.77
N HIS A 233 -35.72 23.62 -21.77
CA HIS A 233 -36.57 24.68 -21.22
C HIS A 233 -36.16 26.00 -21.87
N SER A 234 -36.87 26.35 -22.93
CA SER A 234 -36.93 27.71 -23.46
C SER A 234 -37.69 28.60 -22.47
N PHE A 235 -37.00 29.53 -21.82
CA PHE A 235 -37.65 30.66 -21.16
C PHE A 235 -37.86 31.77 -22.19
N SER A 236 -39.07 31.89 -22.71
CA SER A 236 -39.55 33.08 -23.40
C SER A 236 -40.20 34.02 -22.37
N HIS A 237 -39.52 35.11 -22.01
CA HIS A 237 -40.18 36.24 -21.37
C HIS A 237 -40.60 37.24 -22.46
N SER A 238 -41.88 37.23 -22.80
CA SER A 238 -42.55 38.30 -23.54
C SER A 238 -42.94 39.42 -22.58
N PHE A 239 -42.50 40.63 -22.89
CA PHE A 239 -43.03 41.90 -22.38
C PHE A 239 -44.43 42.13 -22.98
N SER A 240 -45.45 42.39 -22.15
CA SER A 240 -46.57 43.32 -22.41
C SER A 240 -47.63 43.18 -21.30
N GLY A 241 -48.06 44.32 -20.77
CA GLY A 241 -49.04 44.46 -19.69
C GLY A 241 -48.68 45.60 -18.76
#